data_AF-A0A3D3L8L9-F1
#
_entry.id   AF-A0A3D3L8L9-F1
#
_cell.length_a   1.000
_cell.length_b   1.000
_cell.length_c   1.000
_cell.angle_alpha   90.00
_cell.angle_beta   90.00
_cell.angle_gamma   90.00
#
_symmetry.space_group_name_H-M   'P 1'
#
loop_
_entity.id
_entity.type
_entity.pdbx_description
1 polymer ?
#
loop_
_entity_poly.entity_id
_entity_poly.type
_entity_poly.pdbx_seq_one_letter_code
_entity_poly.pdbx_strand_id
1 'polypeptide(L)'
;ALHVSCYGGEFTDPAKSTKTKGYRSWHFRSDDDGKTWQRTGTIGPKSNETTLLHLDGKRWMAASRYTTMEIYLSEDDGVTWSGPQAVTAKNEINGHLLRLKDGRILMAYGSRVKDQYGVLAKITADEGKTWTEPVRVAHTLMSDCGYPSTVQRADGRLVTAWYSKASENHQRYHMGAAIWDAPAP
;
A
#
# COMPACT_ATOMS: atom_id res chain seq x y z
N ALA A 1 -4.58 -19.55 -5.67
CA ALA A 1 -5.41 -18.99 -4.60
C ALA A 1 -5.40 -17.47 -4.73
N LEU A 2 -6.51 -16.80 -4.43
CA LEU A 2 -6.55 -15.34 -4.29
C LEU A 2 -6.21 -14.95 -2.86
N HIS A 3 -5.58 -13.79 -2.69
CA HIS A 3 -5.16 -13.28 -1.40
C HIS A 3 -5.57 -11.81 -1.26
N VAL A 4 -6.11 -11.43 -0.11
CA VAL A 4 -6.53 -10.05 0.18
C VAL A 4 -6.19 -9.66 1.61
N SER A 5 -6.11 -8.36 1.86
CA SER A 5 -6.04 -7.82 3.21
C SER A 5 -7.33 -7.10 3.60
N CYS A 6 -7.74 -7.24 4.85
CA CYS A 6 -8.87 -6.52 5.42
C CYS A 6 -8.48 -5.94 6.79
N TYR A 7 -9.16 -4.88 7.23
CA TYR A 7 -8.95 -4.33 8.57
C TYR A 7 -10.25 -3.93 9.26
N GLY A 8 -10.21 -3.84 10.59
CA GLY A 8 -11.34 -3.37 11.41
C GLY A 8 -12.51 -4.35 11.54
N GLY A 9 -12.41 -5.54 10.96
CA GLY A 9 -13.34 -6.65 11.14
C GLY A 9 -12.63 -7.99 10.98
N GLU A 10 -13.19 -9.05 11.58
CA GLU A 10 -12.67 -10.42 11.57
C GLU A 10 -13.75 -11.38 11.06
N PHE A 11 -13.37 -12.27 10.14
CA PHE A 11 -14.19 -13.43 9.80
C PHE A 11 -13.93 -14.54 10.82
N THR A 12 -14.90 -14.77 11.70
CA THR A 12 -14.89 -15.93 12.62
C THR A 12 -15.40 -17.20 11.94
N ASP A 13 -16.11 -17.03 10.82
CA ASP A 13 -16.64 -18.02 9.89
C ASP A 13 -16.57 -17.39 8.49
N PRO A 14 -16.19 -18.12 7.41
CA PRO A 14 -16.05 -17.59 6.05
C PRO A 14 -17.20 -16.70 5.52
N ALA A 15 -18.43 -16.83 6.05
CA ALA A 15 -19.59 -16.06 5.63
C ALA A 15 -19.96 -14.88 6.55
N LYS A 16 -19.30 -14.73 7.72
CA LYS A 16 -19.73 -13.78 8.77
C LYS A 16 -18.56 -12.93 9.28
N SER A 17 -18.65 -11.63 9.05
CA SER A 17 -17.71 -10.65 9.60
C SER A 17 -18.21 -10.10 10.93
N THR A 18 -17.28 -9.89 11.85
CA THR A 18 -17.53 -9.28 13.17
C THR A 18 -16.64 -8.06 13.36
N LYS A 19 -17.16 -7.02 14.01
CA LYS A 19 -16.39 -5.81 14.31
C LYS A 19 -15.37 -6.09 15.43
N THR A 20 -14.11 -5.71 15.23
CA THR A 20 -13.07 -5.81 16.27
C THR A 20 -13.06 -4.57 17.16
N LYS A 21 -12.58 -4.71 18.41
CA LYS A 21 -12.44 -3.56 19.35
C LYS A 21 -11.35 -2.56 18.95
N GLY A 22 -10.49 -2.90 17.99
CA GLY A 22 -9.42 -2.04 17.49
C GLY A 22 -9.01 -2.40 16.06
N TYR A 23 -8.09 -1.63 15.48
CA TYR A 23 -7.54 -1.91 14.17
C TYR A 23 -6.60 -3.11 14.20
N ARG A 24 -6.71 -3.92 13.16
CA ARG A 24 -5.80 -5.01 12.83
C ARG A 24 -5.88 -5.22 11.34
N SER A 25 -4.73 -5.37 10.70
CA SER A 25 -4.67 -5.80 9.31
C SER A 25 -4.53 -7.32 9.26
N TRP A 26 -5.42 -7.93 8.51
CA TRP A 26 -5.55 -9.38 8.35
C TRP A 26 -5.13 -9.79 6.95
N HIS A 27 -4.64 -11.02 6.80
CA HIS A 27 -4.48 -11.68 5.52
C HIS A 27 -5.53 -12.77 5.38
N PHE A 28 -6.25 -12.75 4.26
CA PHE A 28 -7.22 -13.77 3.87
C PHE A 28 -6.80 -14.45 2.56
N ARG A 29 -7.16 -15.72 2.45
CA ARG A 29 -6.97 -16.55 1.26
C ARG A 29 -8.31 -17.11 0.80
N SER A 30 -8.48 -17.21 -0.52
CA SER A 30 -9.57 -17.91 -1.18
C SER A 30 -9.02 -18.93 -2.17
N ASP A 31 -9.49 -20.15 -2.07
CA ASP A 31 -9.18 -21.25 -3.00
C ASP A 31 -10.29 -21.52 -4.03
N ASP A 32 -11.34 -20.70 -4.02
CA ASP A 32 -12.56 -20.87 -4.81
C ASP A 32 -12.96 -19.60 -5.58
N ASP A 33 -11.95 -18.87 -6.07
CA ASP A 33 -12.09 -17.66 -6.90
C ASP A 33 -12.88 -16.53 -6.22
N GLY A 34 -12.62 -16.35 -4.91
CA GLY A 34 -13.15 -15.25 -4.11
C GLY A 34 -14.55 -15.48 -3.54
N LYS A 35 -15.13 -16.69 -3.69
CA LYS A 35 -16.45 -17.02 -3.15
C LYS A 35 -16.44 -17.16 -1.64
N THR A 36 -15.43 -17.84 -1.09
CA THR A 36 -15.22 -17.97 0.35
C THR A 36 -13.80 -17.56 0.73
N TRP A 37 -13.67 -17.03 1.95
CA TRP A 37 -12.40 -16.52 2.45
C TRP A 37 -12.09 -17.12 3.82
N GLN A 38 -10.83 -17.53 3.98
CA GLN A 38 -10.32 -18.05 5.24
C GLN A 38 -9.19 -17.17 5.74
N ARG A 39 -9.18 -16.94 7.06
CA ARG A 39 -8.13 -16.16 7.71
C ARG A 39 -6.81 -16.92 7.64
N THR A 40 -5.80 -16.33 7.02
CA THR A 40 -4.45 -16.89 6.91
C THR A 40 -3.59 -16.45 8.09
N GLY A 41 -3.58 -15.14 8.38
CA GLY A 41 -2.70 -14.57 9.39
C GLY A 41 -3.06 -13.14 9.77
N THR A 42 -2.31 -12.60 10.72
CA THR A 42 -2.39 -11.18 11.10
C THR A 42 -1.12 -10.49 10.59
N ILE A 43 -1.29 -9.50 9.71
CA ILE A 43 -0.18 -8.73 9.13
C ILE A 43 0.35 -7.74 10.18
N GLY A 44 -0.51 -6.85 10.64
CA GLY A 44 -0.14 -5.82 11.61
C GLY A 44 -1.22 -5.66 12.68
N PRO A 45 -0.93 -5.96 13.97
CA PRO A 45 -1.94 -6.10 15.03
C PRO A 45 -2.61 -4.78 15.45
N LYS A 46 -2.09 -3.64 15.01
CA LYS A 46 -2.58 -2.27 15.30
C LYS A 46 -2.78 -1.43 14.03
N SER A 47 -2.57 -2.04 12.87
CA SER A 47 -2.54 -1.39 11.57
C SER A 47 -3.87 -1.54 10.82
N ASN A 48 -4.09 -0.76 9.76
CA ASN A 48 -5.32 -0.79 8.98
C ASN A 48 -5.10 -0.98 7.47
N GLU A 49 -5.26 0.06 6.65
CA GLU A 49 -5.26 -0.01 5.19
C GLU A 49 -3.93 -0.59 4.69
N THR A 50 -4.03 -1.69 3.95
CA THR A 50 -2.87 -2.51 3.59
C THR A 50 -2.90 -2.85 2.12
N THR A 51 -1.73 -2.80 1.48
CA THR A 51 -1.51 -3.38 0.16
C THR A 51 -0.64 -4.62 0.31
N LEU A 52 -1.05 -5.74 -0.31
CA LEU A 52 -0.26 -6.96 -0.43
C LEU A 52 0.47 -7.01 -1.77
N LEU A 53 1.69 -7.53 -1.76
CA LEU A 53 2.48 -7.82 -2.94
C LEU A 53 3.08 -9.23 -2.81
N HIS A 54 2.78 -10.11 -3.76
CA HIS A 54 3.43 -11.42 -3.85
C HIS A 54 4.87 -11.21 -4.35
N LEU A 55 5.85 -11.78 -3.64
CA LEU A 55 7.26 -11.67 -4.02
C LEU A 55 7.67 -12.85 -4.91
N ASP A 56 7.57 -14.06 -4.40
CA ASP A 56 7.72 -15.31 -5.13
C ASP A 56 7.28 -16.45 -4.21
N GLY A 57 7.13 -17.67 -4.74
CA GLY A 57 6.87 -18.86 -3.92
C GLY A 57 5.81 -18.62 -2.83
N LYS A 58 6.24 -18.70 -1.56
CA LYS A 58 5.44 -18.43 -0.36
C LYS A 58 5.71 -17.07 0.28
N ARG A 59 6.52 -16.23 -0.37
CA ARG A 59 6.98 -14.95 0.16
C ARG A 59 6.04 -13.82 -0.23
N TRP A 60 5.71 -12.98 0.74
CA TRP A 60 4.82 -11.82 0.57
C TRP A 60 5.38 -10.59 1.26
N MET A 61 5.12 -9.43 0.67
CA MET A 61 5.33 -8.13 1.28
C MET A 61 3.98 -7.46 1.52
N ALA A 62 3.84 -6.77 2.64
CA ALA A 62 2.69 -5.92 2.93
C ALA A 62 3.16 -4.52 3.30
N ALA A 63 2.53 -3.50 2.70
CA ALA A 63 2.64 -2.13 3.16
C ALA A 63 1.36 -1.78 3.90
N SER A 64 1.43 -1.70 5.23
CA SER A 64 0.29 -1.48 6.10
C SER A 64 0.35 -0.11 6.76
N ARG A 65 -0.79 0.59 6.79
CA ARG A 65 -0.92 1.89 7.42
C ARG A 65 -1.02 1.75 8.93
N TYR A 66 -0.15 2.48 9.61
CA TYR A 66 -0.30 2.88 11.00
C TYR A 66 -0.37 4.41 11.07
N THR A 67 0.53 5.06 11.82
CA THR A 67 0.77 6.50 11.71
C THR A 67 1.74 6.82 10.56
N THR A 68 2.49 5.82 10.11
CA THR A 68 3.40 5.77 8.95
C THR A 68 2.97 4.64 8.02
N MET A 69 3.62 4.49 6.87
CA MET A 69 3.61 3.22 6.12
C MET A 69 4.66 2.29 6.70
N GLU A 70 4.22 1.11 7.12
CA GLU A 70 5.03 0.06 7.71
C GLU A 70 5.09 -1.15 6.79
N ILE A 71 6.29 -1.69 6.59
CA ILE A 71 6.53 -2.89 5.79
C ILE A 71 6.57 -4.11 6.68
N TYR A 72 5.87 -5.16 6.24
CA TYR A 72 5.88 -6.49 6.81
C TYR A 72 6.26 -7.50 5.73
N LEU A 73 6.94 -8.58 6.13
CA LEU A 73 7.35 -9.66 5.25
C LEU A 73 6.87 -11.01 5.81
N SER A 74 6.34 -11.86 4.93
CA SER A 74 6.02 -13.25 5.23
C SER A 74 6.84 -14.17 4.35
N GLU A 75 7.26 -15.30 4.92
CA GLU A 75 8.04 -16.36 4.26
C GLU A 75 7.24 -17.68 4.14
N ASP A 76 6.01 -17.70 4.67
CA ASP A 76 5.22 -18.91 4.90
C ASP A 76 3.78 -18.79 4.37
N ASP A 77 3.62 -18.10 3.23
CA ASP A 77 2.36 -17.87 2.52
C ASP A 77 1.35 -17.04 3.32
N GLY A 78 1.85 -16.12 4.14
CA GLY A 78 1.04 -15.17 4.88
C GLY A 78 0.55 -15.66 6.25
N VAL A 79 1.03 -16.83 6.70
CA VAL A 79 0.66 -17.41 7.99
C VAL A 79 1.28 -16.60 9.12
N THR A 80 2.57 -16.28 9.02
CA THR A 80 3.28 -15.39 9.93
C THR A 80 3.93 -14.22 9.19
N TRP A 81 4.08 -13.11 9.89
CA TRP A 81 4.60 -11.86 9.37
C TRP A 81 5.67 -11.30 10.32
N SER A 82 6.80 -10.91 9.75
CA SER A 82 7.90 -10.20 10.41
C SER A 82 7.82 -8.69 10.14
N GLY A 83 8.43 -7.87 11.00
CA GLY A 83 8.32 -6.41 10.99
C GLY A 83 7.65 -5.85 12.25
N PRO A 84 7.16 -4.60 12.24
CA PRO A 84 7.21 -3.65 11.14
C PRO A 84 8.55 -2.94 10.97
N GLN A 85 8.87 -2.58 9.72
CA GLN A 85 9.82 -1.50 9.40
C GLN A 85 9.04 -0.25 8.97
N ALA A 86 9.14 0.85 9.70
CA ALA A 86 8.56 2.13 9.29
C ALA A 86 9.38 2.74 8.13
N VAL A 87 8.73 3.10 7.03
CA VAL A 87 9.40 3.60 5.81
C VAL A 87 9.14 5.09 5.53
N THR A 88 8.02 5.61 6.03
CA THR A 88 7.59 7.01 5.81
C THR A 88 7.47 7.77 7.12
N ALA A 89 7.36 9.10 7.03
CA ALA A 89 7.10 9.94 8.19
C ALA A 89 5.64 9.82 8.65
N LYS A 90 5.35 10.32 9.86
CA LYS A 90 3.99 10.36 10.39
C LYS A 90 3.07 11.15 9.43
N ASN A 91 1.88 10.63 9.14
CA ASN A 91 0.90 11.15 8.18
C ASN A 91 1.33 11.07 6.71
N GLU A 92 2.40 10.36 6.38
CA GLU A 92 2.70 9.93 5.02
C GLU A 92 2.10 8.56 4.77
N ILE A 93 0.83 8.60 4.38
CA ILE A 93 -0.13 7.50 4.24
C ILE A 93 -1.10 7.88 3.09
N ASN A 94 -1.77 6.98 2.40
CA ASN A 94 -1.76 5.53 2.45
C ASN A 94 -0.89 4.98 1.32
N GLY A 95 -0.44 3.73 1.41
CA GLY A 95 0.52 3.14 0.47
C GLY A 95 -0.05 2.12 -0.51
N HIS A 96 0.54 2.07 -1.70
CA HIS A 96 0.31 1.07 -2.75
C HIS A 96 1.64 0.51 -3.25
N LEU A 97 1.77 -0.81 -3.24
CA LEU A 97 2.94 -1.53 -3.74
C LEU A 97 2.77 -1.94 -5.21
N LEU A 98 3.85 -1.85 -5.97
CA LEU A 98 3.93 -2.34 -7.35
C LEU A 98 5.33 -2.91 -7.59
N ARG A 99 5.43 -4.15 -8.09
CA ARG A 99 6.67 -4.65 -8.66
C ARG A 99 6.84 -4.07 -10.07
N LEU A 100 7.95 -3.38 -10.29
CA LEU A 100 8.35 -2.85 -11.59
C LEU A 100 8.89 -3.98 -12.48
N LYS A 101 8.87 -3.76 -13.80
CA LYS A 101 9.39 -4.70 -14.81
C LYS A 101 10.88 -5.04 -14.64
N ASP A 102 11.65 -4.16 -14.01
CA ASP A 102 13.07 -4.37 -13.71
C ASP A 102 13.30 -5.12 -12.37
N GLY A 103 12.23 -5.55 -11.69
CA GLY A 103 12.28 -6.31 -10.45
C GLY A 103 12.25 -5.45 -9.18
N ARG A 104 12.52 -4.15 -9.27
CA ARG A 104 12.42 -3.23 -8.12
C ARG A 104 10.96 -3.12 -7.66
N ILE A 105 10.76 -2.74 -6.40
CA ILE A 105 9.43 -2.53 -5.83
C ILE A 105 9.23 -1.06 -5.54
N LEU A 106 8.14 -0.51 -6.03
CA LEU A 106 7.68 0.85 -5.77
C LEU A 106 6.60 0.83 -4.69
N MET A 107 6.69 1.77 -3.76
CA MET A 107 5.61 2.14 -2.84
C MET A 107 5.20 3.59 -3.13
N ALA A 108 4.05 3.77 -3.78
CA ALA A 108 3.41 5.09 -3.88
C ALA A 108 2.64 5.36 -2.59
N TYR A 109 2.67 6.58 -2.07
CA TYR A 109 1.94 6.96 -0.87
C TYR A 109 1.49 8.42 -0.88
N GLY A 110 0.44 8.72 -0.11
CA GLY A 110 0.01 10.10 0.14
C GLY A 110 0.90 10.78 1.18
N SER A 111 1.09 12.10 1.06
CA SER A 111 1.65 12.92 2.15
C SER A 111 0.56 13.85 2.66
N ARG A 112 0.22 13.70 3.94
CA ARG A 112 -0.72 14.58 4.67
C ARG A 112 0.02 15.41 5.73
N VAL A 113 1.32 15.58 5.53
CA VAL A 113 2.19 16.42 6.36
C VAL A 113 2.00 17.87 5.97
N LYS A 114 1.87 18.76 6.97
CA LYS A 114 1.68 20.20 6.76
C LYS A 114 2.78 20.73 5.82
N ASP A 115 2.36 21.54 4.84
CA ASP A 115 3.22 22.17 3.84
C ASP A 115 3.92 21.20 2.86
N GLN A 116 3.58 19.90 2.89
CA GLN A 116 4.15 18.88 1.99
C GLN A 116 3.08 17.99 1.32
N TYR A 117 1.84 18.47 1.26
CA TYR A 117 0.70 17.69 0.79
C TYR A 117 0.87 17.17 -0.65
N GLY A 118 0.43 15.93 -0.88
CA GLY A 118 0.31 15.38 -2.22
C GLY A 118 0.64 13.90 -2.28
N VAL A 119 1.30 13.48 -3.36
CA VAL A 119 1.66 12.07 -3.61
C VAL A 119 3.15 11.94 -3.83
N LEU A 120 3.72 10.94 -3.17
CA LEU A 120 5.13 10.57 -3.20
C LEU A 120 5.26 9.10 -3.61
N ALA A 121 6.48 8.70 -3.97
CA ALA A 121 6.85 7.30 -4.11
C ALA A 121 8.26 7.06 -3.57
N LYS A 122 8.49 5.88 -2.99
CA LYS A 122 9.82 5.36 -2.68
C LYS A 122 10.03 4.03 -3.39
N ILE A 123 11.27 3.69 -3.70
CA ILE A 123 11.62 2.46 -4.40
C ILE A 123 12.61 1.66 -3.56
N THR A 124 12.51 0.34 -3.62
CA THR A 124 13.48 -0.59 -3.06
C THR A 124 13.95 -1.56 -4.15
N ALA A 125 15.26 -1.85 -4.16
CA ALA A 125 15.88 -2.87 -5.01
C ALA A 125 16.24 -4.14 -4.21
N ASP A 126 16.02 -4.14 -2.90
CA ASP A 126 16.46 -5.19 -1.96
C ASP A 126 15.31 -5.71 -1.08
N GLU A 127 14.11 -5.76 -1.67
CA GLU A 127 12.87 -6.25 -1.05
C GLU A 127 12.53 -5.57 0.29
N GLY A 128 12.74 -4.26 0.36
CA GLY A 128 12.26 -3.40 1.43
C GLY A 128 13.26 -3.15 2.55
N LYS A 129 14.49 -3.71 2.48
CA LYS A 129 15.54 -3.45 3.47
C LYS A 129 15.96 -1.99 3.44
N THR A 130 16.21 -1.45 2.24
CA THR A 130 16.50 -0.05 2.01
C THR A 130 15.52 0.56 1.01
N TRP A 131 15.32 1.88 1.13
CA TRP A 131 14.42 2.65 0.29
C TRP A 131 15.12 3.91 -0.19
N THR A 132 14.85 4.31 -1.43
CA THR A 132 15.33 5.57 -1.99
C THR A 132 14.78 6.78 -1.23
N GLU A 133 15.40 7.94 -1.46
CA GLU A 133 14.75 9.23 -1.23
C GLU A 133 13.41 9.31 -1.98
N PRO A 134 12.44 10.07 -1.46
CA PRO A 134 11.10 10.12 -2.03
C PRO A 134 11.07 10.88 -3.35
N VAL A 135 10.40 10.30 -4.34
CA VAL A 135 10.07 10.93 -5.61
C VAL A 135 8.73 11.63 -5.47
N ARG A 136 8.67 12.93 -5.80
CA ARG A 136 7.41 13.68 -5.82
C ARG A 136 6.64 13.42 -7.10
N VAL A 137 5.44 12.86 -6.96
CA VAL A 137 4.52 12.59 -8.07
C VAL A 137 3.54 13.74 -8.26
N ALA A 138 3.03 14.32 -7.17
CA ALA A 138 2.09 15.43 -7.23
C ALA A 138 2.12 16.31 -5.98
N HIS A 139 1.81 17.59 -6.16
CA HIS A 139 1.48 18.53 -5.09
C HIS A 139 -0.03 18.70 -4.96
N THR A 140 -0.53 18.86 -3.73
CA THR A 140 -1.92 19.23 -3.44
C THR A 140 -1.96 20.40 -2.45
N LEU A 141 -3.13 21.03 -2.32
CA LEU A 141 -3.30 22.21 -1.44
C LEU A 141 -3.84 21.86 -0.06
N MET A 142 -4.37 20.65 0.14
CA MET A 142 -5.02 20.22 1.37
C MET A 142 -4.58 18.82 1.78
N SER A 143 -4.60 18.56 3.09
CA SER A 143 -4.26 17.25 3.67
C SER A 143 -5.20 16.12 3.27
N ASP A 144 -6.42 16.44 2.85
CA ASP A 144 -7.37 15.46 2.35
C ASP A 144 -7.06 15.08 0.89
N CYS A 145 -6.04 14.23 0.75
CA CYS A 145 -5.50 13.72 -0.50
C CYS A 145 -4.83 12.36 -0.30
N GLY A 146 -4.41 11.73 -1.41
CA GLY A 146 -3.62 10.50 -1.41
C GLY A 146 -4.40 9.31 -1.94
N TYR A 147 -4.24 8.15 -1.28
CA TYR A 147 -4.70 6.83 -1.77
C TYR A 147 -4.25 6.58 -3.22
N PRO A 148 -2.93 6.68 -3.49
CA PRO A 148 -2.44 6.46 -4.83
C PRO A 148 -2.61 4.99 -5.24
N SER A 149 -2.86 4.76 -6.53
CA SER A 149 -2.71 3.45 -7.18
C SER A 149 -1.85 3.64 -8.41
N THR A 150 -0.85 2.76 -8.58
CA THR A 150 0.15 2.89 -9.64
C THR A 150 0.20 1.64 -10.51
N VAL A 151 0.28 1.83 -11.82
CA VAL A 151 0.54 0.77 -12.80
C VAL A 151 1.71 1.16 -13.70
N GLN A 152 2.46 0.17 -14.19
CA GLN A 152 3.50 0.40 -15.19
C GLN A 152 2.98 0.06 -16.58
N ARG A 153 3.09 1.03 -17.50
CA ARG A 153 2.67 0.92 -18.89
C ARG A 153 3.62 0.05 -19.72
N ALA A 154 3.18 -0.31 -20.93
CA ALA A 154 3.97 -1.06 -21.90
C ALA A 154 5.32 -0.39 -22.22
N ASP A 155 5.32 0.93 -22.37
CA ASP A 155 6.50 1.78 -22.64
C ASP A 155 7.42 2.00 -21.43
N GLY A 156 7.12 1.39 -20.28
CA GLY A 156 7.93 1.47 -19.06
C GLY A 156 7.57 2.62 -18.13
N ARG A 157 6.78 3.61 -18.59
CA ARG A 157 6.34 4.73 -17.75
C ARG A 157 5.31 4.29 -16.71
N LEU A 158 5.24 5.02 -15.61
CA LEU A 158 4.29 4.81 -14.54
C LEU A 158 3.07 5.70 -14.72
N VAL A 159 1.89 5.17 -14.45
CA VAL A 159 0.66 5.95 -14.25
C VAL A 159 0.28 5.82 -12.80
N THR A 160 0.24 6.94 -12.08
CA THR A 160 -0.27 6.99 -10.71
C THR A 160 -1.53 7.83 -10.68
N ALA A 161 -2.62 7.28 -10.13
CA ALA A 161 -3.87 7.99 -9.87
C ALA A 161 -4.10 8.16 -8.38
N TRP A 162 -4.72 9.26 -7.94
CA TRP A 162 -4.97 9.59 -6.53
C TRP A 162 -6.16 10.54 -6.39
N TYR A 163 -6.81 10.59 -5.22
CA TYR A 163 -7.83 11.62 -4.98
C TYR A 163 -7.23 12.85 -4.31
N SER A 164 -7.84 14.01 -4.52
CA SER A 164 -7.53 15.23 -3.80
C SER A 164 -8.75 16.10 -3.61
N LYS A 165 -8.86 16.74 -2.45
CA LYS A 165 -9.85 17.80 -2.18
C LYS A 165 -9.58 19.08 -2.97
N ALA A 166 -8.30 19.43 -3.17
CA ALA A 166 -7.89 20.61 -3.92
C ALA A 166 -6.43 20.50 -4.40
N SER A 167 -6.17 20.98 -5.60
CA SER A 167 -4.85 21.14 -6.21
C SER A 167 -4.77 22.50 -6.90
N GLU A 168 -3.58 22.90 -7.33
CA GLU A 168 -3.39 24.14 -8.11
C GLU A 168 -4.30 24.18 -9.35
N ASN A 169 -4.55 23.02 -9.95
CA ASN A 169 -5.32 22.89 -11.19
C ASN A 169 -6.84 22.70 -10.96
N HIS A 170 -7.27 22.35 -9.74
CA HIS A 170 -8.70 22.08 -9.47
C HIS A 170 -9.06 22.22 -7.98
N GLN A 171 -10.02 23.11 -7.68
CA GLN A 171 -10.36 23.55 -6.30
C GLN A 171 -11.50 22.77 -5.63
N ARG A 172 -11.92 21.63 -6.19
CA ARG A 172 -12.93 20.71 -5.60
C ARG A 172 -12.40 19.28 -5.62
N TYR A 173 -13.09 18.36 -4.93
CA TYR A 173 -12.76 16.94 -4.97
C TYR A 173 -12.65 16.41 -6.41
N HIS A 174 -11.53 15.75 -6.70
CA HIS A 174 -11.23 15.21 -8.01
C HIS A 174 -10.28 14.02 -7.90
N MET A 175 -10.20 13.29 -9.00
CA MET A 175 -9.11 12.35 -9.26
C MET A 175 -8.01 13.07 -10.03
N GLY A 176 -6.78 13.02 -9.51
CA GLY A 176 -5.58 13.36 -10.25
C GLY A 176 -4.95 12.10 -10.85
N ALA A 177 -4.23 12.28 -11.96
CA ALA A 177 -3.39 11.24 -12.54
C ALA A 177 -2.12 11.88 -13.12
N ALA A 178 -1.00 11.17 -13.02
CA ALA A 178 0.29 11.59 -13.57
C ALA A 178 0.94 10.42 -14.31
N ILE A 179 1.58 10.73 -15.44
CA ILE A 179 2.51 9.83 -16.11
C ILE A 179 3.92 10.29 -15.77
N TRP A 180 4.76 9.39 -15.26
CA TRP A 180 6.11 9.72 -14.81
C TRP A 180 7.07 8.54 -14.97
N ASP A 181 8.37 8.81 -14.91
CA ASP A 181 9.41 7.80 -15.02
C ASP A 181 9.98 7.46 -13.63
N ALA A 182 10.12 6.16 -13.34
CA ALA A 182 10.87 5.74 -12.15
C ALA A 182 12.33 6.20 -12.29
N PRO A 183 13.00 6.64 -11.21
CA PRO A 183 14.44 6.87 -11.21
C PRO A 183 15.20 5.66 -11.77
N ALA A 184 16.31 5.92 -12.47
CA ALA A 184 17.22 4.87 -12.89
C ALA A 184 17.73 4.05 -11.67
N PRO A 185 18.08 2.77 -11.86
CA PRO A 185 18.69 1.95 -10.82
C PRO A 185 19.97 2.55 -10.23
#